data_AF-H9ZV59-F1
#
_entry.id   AF-H9ZV59-F1
#
_cell.length_a   1.000
_cell.length_b   1.000
_cell.length_c   1.000
_cell.angle_alpha   90.00
_cell.angle_beta   90.00
_cell.angle_gamma   90.00
#
_symmetry.space_group_name_H-M   'P 1'
#
loop_
_entity.id
_entity.type
_entity.pdbx_description
1 polymer ?
#
loop_
_entity_poly.entity_id
_entity_poly.type
_entity_poly.pdbx_seq_one_letter_code
_entity_poly.pdbx_strand_id
1 'polypeptide(L)' 'MMTEAIEEAAQRLRFLGTPLFRGLSDRPWPMVPWEEGMVRLGREMRLEGVSVWYEVLGDRRSAVVLFALEPRL' A
#
# COMPACT_ATOMS: atom_id res chain seq x y z
N MET A 1 9.71 -0.10 -17.09
CA MET A 1 9.05 -1.42 -17.08
C MET A 1 8.49 -1.80 -15.69
N MET A 2 9.29 -1.92 -14.61
CA MET A 2 8.73 -2.23 -13.26
C MET A 2 8.41 -0.96 -12.44
N THR A 3 9.28 0.05 -12.51
CA THR A 3 9.08 1.35 -11.86
C THR A 3 7.88 2.11 -12.42
N GLU A 4 7.63 2.00 -13.73
CA GLU A 4 6.48 2.65 -14.40
C GLU A 4 5.13 2.14 -13.87
N ALA A 5 4.99 0.82 -13.66
CA ALA A 5 3.76 0.24 -13.12
C ALA A 5 3.49 0.72 -11.68
N ILE A 6 4.54 0.82 -10.85
CA ILE A 6 4.42 1.38 -9.49
C ILE A 6 4.01 2.85 -9.51
N GLU A 7 4.63 3.66 -10.37
CA GLU A 7 4.29 5.09 -10.48
C GLU A 7 2.87 5.31 -11.03
N GLU A 8 2.46 4.51 -12.02
CA GLU A 8 1.10 4.54 -12.52
C GLU A 8 0.09 4.13 -11.43
N ALA A 9 0.38 3.07 -10.67
CA ALA A 9 -0.44 2.66 -9.54
C ALA A 9 -0.52 3.76 -8.47
N ALA A 10 0.60 4.41 -8.13
CA ALA A 10 0.62 5.53 -7.19
C ALA A 10 -0.24 6.70 -7.69
N GLN A 11 -0.17 7.04 -8.99
CA GLN A 11 -0.95 8.11 -9.59
C GLN A 11 -2.46 7.80 -9.59
N ARG A 12 -2.83 6.55 -9.88
CA ARG A 12 -4.22 6.07 -9.84
C ARG A 12 -4.77 6.08 -8.42
N LEU A 13 -3.95 5.74 -7.42
CA LEU A 13 -4.33 5.63 -6.01
C LEU A 13 -4.12 6.90 -5.19
N ARG A 14 -3.74 8.04 -5.79
CA ARG A 14 -3.50 9.31 -5.08
C ARG A 14 -4.66 9.78 -4.19
N PHE A 15 -5.89 9.34 -4.46
CA PHE A 15 -7.07 9.65 -3.66
C PHE A 15 -7.04 8.98 -2.27
N LEU A 16 -6.22 7.93 -2.09
CA LEU A 16 -5.94 7.30 -0.80
C LEU A 16 -4.81 8.02 -0.03
N GLY A 17 -4.18 9.02 -0.63
CA GLY A 17 -3.00 9.71 -0.09
C GLY A 17 -1.68 9.16 -0.65
N THR A 18 -0.61 9.33 0.13
CA THR A 18 0.75 8.90 -0.24
C THR A 18 0.98 7.46 0.22
N PRO A 19 1.49 6.55 -0.64
CA PRO A 19 1.87 5.22 -0.20
C PRO A 19 2.98 5.30 0.87
N LEU A 20 2.84 4.53 1.94
CA LEU A 20 3.82 4.47 3.02
C LEU A 20 5.11 3.75 2.62
N PHE A 21 5.03 2.92 1.58
CA PHE A 21 6.16 2.18 1.04
C PHE A 21 5.96 1.88 -0.45
N ARG A 22 7.08 1.88 -1.20
CA ARG A 22 7.16 1.48 -2.61
C ARG A 22 8.36 0.57 -2.79
N GLY A 23 8.15 -0.68 -3.17
CA GLY A 23 9.23 -1.64 -3.39
C GLY A 23 8.89 -3.06 -2.93
N LEU A 24 9.90 -3.93 -2.92
CA LEU A 24 9.77 -5.29 -2.40
C LEU A 24 9.82 -5.27 -0.88
N SER A 25 8.79 -5.81 -0.23
CA SER A 25 8.73 -5.95 1.22
C SER A 25 9.24 -7.32 1.65
N ASP A 26 9.91 -7.39 2.81
CA ASP A 26 10.24 -8.66 3.45
C ASP A 26 8.94 -9.37 3.89
N ARG A 27 8.55 -10.40 3.12
CA ARG A 27 7.28 -11.14 3.22
C ARG A 27 7.20 -12.02 4.48
N PRO A 28 5.99 -12.30 5.03
CA PRO A 28 4.70 -12.47 4.32
C PRO A 28 3.73 -11.27 4.25
N TRP A 29 3.95 -10.19 5.00
CA TRP A 29 3.07 -9.01 4.99
C TRP A 29 3.87 -7.75 5.32
N PRO A 30 3.72 -6.62 4.61
CA PRO A 30 4.43 -5.41 4.94
C PRO A 30 4.01 -4.86 6.32
N MET A 31 5.01 -4.58 7.16
CA MET A 31 4.85 -3.75 8.34
C MET A 31 5.27 -2.33 7.98
N VAL A 32 4.39 -1.35 8.17
CA VAL A 32 4.64 0.06 7.85
C VAL A 32 4.56 0.92 9.11
N PRO A 33 5.40 1.97 9.23
CA PRO A 33 5.27 2.92 10.32
C PRO A 33 3.99 3.75 10.16
N TRP A 34 3.25 3.92 11.25
CA TRP A 34 2.08 4.79 11.31
C TRP A 34 1.94 5.38 12.71
N GLU A 35 1.86 6.71 12.78
CA GLU A 35 1.89 7.45 14.06
C GLU A 35 3.06 6.99 14.94
N GLU A 36 2.80 6.54 16.17
CA GLU A 36 3.81 6.10 17.13
C GLU A 36 4.06 4.57 17.09
N GLY A 37 3.54 3.87 16.08
CA GLY A 37 3.57 2.41 16.02
C GLY A 37 3.83 1.82 14.64
N MET A 38 3.71 0.49 14.58
CA MET A 38 3.82 -0.30 13.35
C MET A 38 2.48 -0.95 13.04
N VAL A 39 2.04 -0.86 11.79
CA VAL A 39 0.79 -1.47 11.33
C VAL A 39 1.09 -2.54 10.29
N ARG A 40 0.46 -3.70 10.44
CA ARG A 40 0.51 -4.77 9.45
C ARG A 40 -0.53 -4.53 8.37
N LEU A 41 -0.10 -4.49 7.11
CA LEU A 41 -1.03 -4.41 5.97
C LEU A 41 -1.57 -5.82 5.65
N GLY A 42 -2.77 -6.11 6.13
CA GLY A 42 -3.33 -7.48 6.11
C GLY A 42 -4.05 -7.87 4.80
N ARG A 43 -4.32 -6.92 3.91
CA ARG A 43 -5.10 -7.13 2.69
C ARG A 43 -4.26 -6.87 1.45
N GLU A 44 -4.49 -7.67 0.41
CA GLU A 44 -3.87 -7.49 -0.92
C GLU A 44 -4.95 -7.15 -1.94
N MET A 45 -4.73 -6.10 -2.74
CA MET A 45 -5.44 -5.85 -4.00
C MET A 45 -4.43 -5.91 -5.15
N ARG A 46 -4.82 -6.52 -6.26
CA ARG A 46 -3.95 -6.66 -7.44
C ARG A 46 -4.33 -5.62 -8.49
N LEU A 47 -3.34 -4.86 -8.90
CA LEU A 47 -3.37 -4.00 -10.10
C LEU A 47 -2.38 -4.60 -11.11
N GLU A 48 -2.56 -4.33 -12.39
CA GLU A 48 -1.68 -4.85 -13.45
C GLU A 48 -0.20 -4.57 -13.12
N GLY A 49 0.57 -5.62 -12.82
CA GLY A 49 1.98 -5.52 -12.45
C GLY A 49 2.29 -5.04 -11.02
N VAL A 50 1.29 -4.79 -10.16
CA VAL A 50 1.50 -4.27 -8.79
C VAL A 50 0.56 -4.91 -7.77
N SER A 51 1.12 -5.34 -6.63
CA SER A 51 0.37 -5.69 -5.42
C SER A 51 0.24 -4.45 -4.55
N VAL A 52 -1.00 -4.08 -4.24
CA VAL A 52 -1.35 -3.02 -3.29
C VAL A 52 -1.67 -3.70 -1.97
N TRP A 53 -0.75 -3.63 -1.01
CA TRP A 53 -1.01 -4.04 0.35
C TRP A 53 -1.71 -2.91 1.08
N TYR A 54 -2.77 -3.19 1.83
CA TYR A 54 -3.48 -2.14 2.55
C TYR A 54 -4.13 -2.63 3.85
N GLU A 55 -4.43 -1.66 4.72
CA GLU A 55 -5.30 -1.83 5.88
C GLU A 55 -6.17 -0.58 6.07
N VAL A 56 -7.39 -0.77 6.57
CA VAL A 56 -8.31 0.33 6.85
C VAL A 56 -8.46 0.47 8.36
N LEU A 57 -8.04 1.61 8.90
CA LEU A 57 -8.12 1.93 10.32
C LEU A 57 -9.30 2.88 10.59
N GLY A 58 -9.95 2.73 11.74
CA GLY A 58 -11.08 3.58 12.16
C GLY A 58 -12.46 3.03 11.76
N ASP A 59 -13.50 3.85 11.96
CA ASP A 59 -14.88 3.52 11.62
C ASP A 59 -15.34 4.20 10.32
N ARG A 60 -16.63 4.04 9.95
CA ARG A 60 -17.18 4.60 8.70
C ARG A 60 -17.14 6.13 8.60
N ARG A 61 -16.99 6.86 9.71
CA ARG A 61 -16.96 8.33 9.74
C ARG A 61 -15.54 8.89 9.71
N SER A 62 -14.55 8.10 10.08
CA SER A 62 -13.15 8.54 10.17
C SER A 62 -12.16 7.44 9.76
N ALA A 63 -12.42 6.76 8.64
CA ALA A 63 -11.54 5.72 8.14
C ALA A 63 -10.28 6.31 7.47
N VAL A 64 -9.11 5.76 7.80
CA VAL A 64 -7.85 6.02 7.11
C VAL A 64 -7.40 4.74 6.41
N VAL A 65 -6.95 4.86 5.17
CA VAL A 65 -6.41 3.73 4.41
C VAL A 65 -4.89 3.84 4.37
N LEU A 66 -4.22 2.88 4.99
CA LEU A 66 -2.77 2.72 4.91
C LEU A 66 -2.45 1.77 3.77
N PHE A 67 -1.48 2.11 2.93
CA PHE A 67 -1.14 1.24 1.81
C PHE A 67 0.33 1.30 1.40
N ALA A 68 0.78 0.21 0.79
CA ALA A 68 2.10 0.03 0.21
C ALA A 68 1.97 -0.58 -1.20
N LEU A 69 2.92 -0.26 -2.07
CA LEU A 69 2.98 -0.75 -3.44
C LEU A 69 4.18 -1.67 -3.62
N GLU A 70 3.93 -2.90 -4.05
CA GLU A 70 4.94 -3.89 -4.34
C GLU A 70 4.86 -4.30 -5.82
N PRO A 71 5.98 -4.28 -6.58
CA PRO A 71 5.96 -4.77 -7.95
C PRO A 71 5.69 -6.27 -7.98
N ARG A 72 4.89 -6.70 -8.95
CA ARG A 72 4.70 -8.12 -9.27
C ARG A 72 5.56 -8.46 -10.49
N LEU A 73 6.51 -9.38 -10.28
CA LEU A 73 7.25 -10.04 -11.36
C LEU A 73 6.34 -11.01 -12.12
#